data_AF-A0A1N6XDG6-F1
#
_entry.id   AF-A0A1N6XDG6-F1
#
_cell.length_a   1.000
_cell.length_b   1.000
_cell.length_c   1.000
_cell.angle_alpha   90.00
_cell.angle_beta   90.00
_cell.angle_gamma   90.00
#
_symmetry.space_group_name_H-M   'P 1'
#
loop_
_entity.id
_entity.type
_entity.pdbx_description
1 polymer ?
#
loop_
_entity_poly.entity_id
_entity_poly.type
_entity_poly.pdbx_seq_one_letter_code
_entity_poly.pdbx_strand_id
1 'polypeptide(L)'
;MLKLNRCVARYHKALTDRELFFASDFAQQCATKKYLSRFQAYLDLSNYPQSELLVGLSEEDKAELKVWGDKYHQELDSHRAASVALDRERYEALCDGLKVLGEMAGKAFHQTSGPLDERINALLARADRLRRELLDGIGYVCVWDDKSYFAGPFFKHSGLTRRSMRDDMKAATEVRQGLRSVSATEYARLGFAAEVNDESR
;
A
#
# COMPACT_ATOMS: atom_id res chain seq x y z
N MET A 1 1.59 4.34 -18.70
CA MET A 1 2.67 5.15 -18.11
C MET A 1 2.18 6.46 -17.51
N LEU A 2 1.50 7.35 -18.23
CA LEU A 2 1.08 8.66 -17.70
C LEU A 2 0.24 8.57 -16.39
N LYS A 3 -0.69 7.61 -16.28
CA LYS A 3 -1.49 7.38 -15.06
C LYS A 3 -0.61 6.96 -13.87
N LEU A 4 0.32 6.03 -14.08
CA LEU A 4 1.20 5.52 -13.02
C LEU A 4 2.09 6.64 -12.48
N ASN A 5 2.67 7.46 -13.37
CA ASN A 5 3.51 8.59 -12.97
C ASN A 5 2.77 9.59 -12.05
N ARG A 6 1.46 9.82 -12.29
CA ARG A 6 0.64 10.68 -11.42
C ARG A 6 0.44 10.05 -10.03
N CYS A 7 0.15 8.75 -9.95
CA CYS A 7 0.02 8.04 -8.68
C CYS A 7 1.35 8.03 -7.90
N VAL A 8 2.46 7.79 -8.60
CA VAL A 8 3.82 7.83 -8.04
C VAL A 8 4.13 9.22 -7.50
N ALA A 9 3.90 10.28 -8.27
CA ALA A 9 4.12 11.65 -7.81
C ALA A 9 3.27 12.00 -6.58
N ARG A 10 1.99 11.58 -6.55
CA ARG A 10 1.11 11.76 -5.39
C ARG A 10 1.63 11.00 -4.16
N TYR A 11 2.08 9.76 -4.34
CA TYR A 11 2.62 8.94 -3.26
C TYR A 11 3.90 9.54 -2.66
N HIS A 12 4.86 9.94 -3.49
CA HIS A 12 6.11 10.56 -3.03
C HIS A 12 5.87 11.93 -2.41
N LYS A 13 4.93 12.72 -2.94
CA LYS A 13 4.51 13.96 -2.28
C LYS A 13 3.95 13.69 -0.88
N ALA A 14 3.06 12.71 -0.72
CA ALA A 14 2.51 12.35 0.58
C ALA A 14 3.59 11.85 1.57
N LEU A 15 4.62 11.16 1.08
CA LEU A 15 5.79 10.81 1.89
C LEU A 15 6.57 12.05 2.34
N THR A 16 6.91 12.95 1.43
CA THR A 16 7.63 14.18 1.75
C THR A 16 6.84 15.08 2.72
N ASP A 17 5.54 15.27 2.48
CA ASP A 17 4.68 16.07 3.35
C ASP A 17 4.64 15.47 4.77
N ARG A 18 4.62 14.13 4.88
CA ARG A 18 4.69 13.40 6.15
C ARG A 18 6.05 13.56 6.84
N GLU A 19 7.15 13.45 6.11
CA GLU A 19 8.50 13.66 6.65
C GLU A 19 8.68 15.08 7.20
N LEU A 20 8.24 16.09 6.44
CA LEU A 20 8.27 17.49 6.87
C LEU A 20 7.40 17.72 8.11
N PHE A 21 6.21 17.11 8.15
CA PHE A 21 5.32 17.20 9.31
C PHE A 21 5.97 16.65 10.58
N PHE A 22 6.59 15.46 10.51
CA PHE A 22 7.26 14.86 11.67
C PHE A 22 8.62 15.49 12.01
N ALA A 23 9.21 16.27 11.10
CA ALA A 23 10.38 17.09 11.38
C ALA A 23 10.05 18.38 12.14
N SER A 24 8.77 18.78 12.21
CA SER A 24 8.34 20.01 12.89
C SER A 24 8.69 20.03 14.38
N ASP A 25 8.90 21.24 14.93
CA ASP A 25 9.22 21.42 16.34
C ASP A 25 8.18 20.79 17.27
N PHE A 26 6.89 20.91 16.92
CA PHE A 26 5.82 20.32 17.73
C PHE A 26 5.84 18.78 17.70
N ALA A 27 6.12 18.17 16.54
CA ALA A 27 6.28 16.73 16.44
C ALA A 27 7.47 16.24 17.28
N GLN A 28 8.59 16.97 17.27
CA GLN A 28 9.76 16.67 18.11
C GLN A 28 9.43 16.80 19.61
N GLN A 29 8.66 17.83 20.00
CA GLN A 29 8.20 17.98 21.39
C GLN A 29 7.32 16.80 21.83
N CYS A 30 6.43 16.33 20.96
CA CYS A 30 5.60 15.16 21.20
C CYS A 30 6.46 13.89 21.34
N ALA A 31 7.41 13.66 20.42
CA ALA A 31 8.27 12.47 20.40
C ALA A 31 9.19 12.40 21.63
N THR A 32 9.76 13.54 22.04
CA THR A 32 10.62 13.66 23.22
C THR A 32 9.85 13.76 24.54
N LYS A 33 8.52 13.78 24.48
CA LYS A 33 7.64 13.91 25.65
C LYS A 33 7.96 15.16 26.49
N LYS A 34 8.46 16.23 25.86
CA LYS A 34 8.99 17.44 26.52
C LYS A 34 8.04 18.04 27.56
N TYR A 35 6.74 18.05 27.25
CA TYR A 35 5.71 18.65 28.10
C TYR A 35 4.79 17.63 28.76
N LEU A 36 5.15 16.35 28.81
CA LEU A 36 4.27 15.29 29.32
C LEU A 36 3.83 15.55 30.77
N SER A 37 4.77 15.88 31.67
CA SER A 37 4.46 16.16 33.08
C SER A 37 3.57 17.40 33.24
N ARG A 38 3.87 18.48 32.51
CA ARG A 38 3.06 19.71 32.52
C ARG A 38 1.65 19.46 31.98
N PHE A 39 1.52 18.69 30.90
CA PHE A 39 0.21 18.33 30.35
C PHE A 39 -0.58 17.42 31.29
N GLN A 40 0.09 16.50 31.98
CA GLN A 40 -0.56 15.68 32.99
C GLN A 40 -1.05 16.50 34.19
N ALA A 41 -0.26 17.45 34.67
CA ALA A 41 -0.70 18.40 35.69
C ALA A 41 -1.95 19.18 35.24
N TYR A 42 -2.01 19.63 33.98
CA TYR A 42 -3.20 20.26 33.42
C TYR A 42 -4.43 19.33 33.44
N LEU A 43 -4.29 18.08 33.02
CA LEU A 43 -5.40 17.11 33.06
C LEU A 43 -5.86 16.84 34.50
N ASP A 44 -4.94 16.82 35.46
CA ASP A 44 -5.23 16.58 36.86
C ASP A 44 -6.01 17.73 37.51
N LEU A 45 -5.91 18.98 37.01
CA LEU A 45 -6.66 20.13 37.55
C LEU A 45 -8.16 19.85 37.68
N SER A 46 -8.74 19.11 36.73
CA SER A 46 -10.17 18.79 36.71
C SER A 46 -10.48 17.36 37.14
N ASN A 47 -9.55 16.43 36.94
CA ASN A 47 -9.80 14.99 37.13
C ASN A 47 -9.26 14.45 38.45
N TYR A 48 -8.15 15.01 38.96
CA TYR A 48 -7.47 14.60 40.18
C TYR A 48 -6.85 15.80 40.92
N PRO A 49 -7.67 16.65 41.57
CA PRO A 49 -7.19 17.87 42.24
C PRO A 49 -6.15 17.63 43.34
N GLN A 50 -6.12 16.41 43.89
CA GLN A 50 -5.16 15.94 44.90
C GLN A 50 -3.83 15.41 44.33
N SER A 51 -3.59 15.54 43.03
CA SER A 51 -2.36 15.08 42.37
C SER A 51 -1.12 15.75 42.95
N GLU A 52 -0.05 14.97 43.14
CA GLU A 52 1.27 15.47 43.58
C GLU A 52 1.84 16.53 42.63
N LEU A 53 1.45 16.48 41.34
CA LEU A 53 1.86 17.44 40.33
C LEU A 53 1.25 18.84 40.53
N LEU A 54 0.22 18.96 41.37
CA LEU A 54 -0.48 20.20 41.69
C LEU A 54 -0.09 20.78 43.05
N VAL A 55 0.62 20.01 43.87
CA VAL A 55 1.03 20.43 45.22
C VAL A 55 2.02 21.59 45.10
N GLY A 56 1.73 22.68 45.80
CA GLY A 56 2.58 23.87 45.84
C GLY A 56 2.36 24.86 44.69
N LEU A 57 1.47 24.56 43.73
CA LEU A 57 1.06 25.53 42.72
C LEU A 57 0.09 26.56 43.33
N SER A 58 0.33 27.84 43.07
CA SER A 58 -0.62 28.90 43.41
C SER A 58 -1.87 28.84 42.53
N GLU A 59 -2.94 29.55 42.91
CA GLU A 59 -4.13 29.65 42.06
C GLU A 59 -3.85 30.38 40.74
N GLU A 60 -2.89 31.31 40.74
CA GLU A 60 -2.40 31.98 39.53
C GLU A 60 -1.70 30.98 38.59
N ASP A 61 -0.80 30.14 39.13
CA ASP A 61 -0.12 29.09 38.34
C ASP A 61 -1.11 28.08 37.76
N LYS A 62 -2.14 27.70 38.52
CA LYS A 62 -3.21 26.80 38.04
C LYS A 62 -4.02 27.43 36.92
N ALA A 63 -4.31 28.73 37.01
CA ALA A 63 -4.99 29.46 35.94
C ALA A 63 -4.14 29.54 34.67
N GLU A 64 -2.84 29.83 34.79
CA GLU A 64 -1.91 29.81 33.65
C GLU A 64 -1.77 28.41 33.04
N LEU A 65 -1.66 27.38 33.88
CA LEU A 65 -1.59 25.99 33.45
C LEU A 65 -2.84 25.57 32.67
N LYS A 66 -4.02 26.05 33.09
CA LYS A 66 -5.28 25.82 32.38
C LYS A 66 -5.27 26.45 30.99
N VAL A 67 -4.90 27.73 30.88
CA VAL A 67 -4.83 28.43 29.58
C VAL A 67 -3.81 27.77 28.65
N TRP A 68 -2.62 27.44 29.17
CA TRP A 68 -1.59 26.74 28.40
C TRP A 68 -2.06 25.35 27.96
N GLY A 69 -2.68 24.60 28.87
CA GLY A 69 -3.10 23.22 28.62
C GLY A 69 -4.24 23.14 27.60
N ASP A 70 -5.20 24.06 27.64
CA ASP A 70 -6.27 24.15 26.64
C ASP A 70 -5.70 24.38 25.23
N LYS A 71 -4.75 25.31 25.10
CA LYS A 71 -4.06 25.58 23.84
C LYS A 71 -3.25 24.38 23.37
N TYR A 72 -2.45 23.79 24.26
CA TYR A 72 -1.61 22.64 23.93
C TYR A 72 -2.45 21.41 23.54
N HIS A 73 -3.60 21.20 24.18
CA HIS A 73 -4.55 20.14 23.84
C HIS A 73 -5.08 20.31 22.40
N GLN A 74 -5.49 21.54 22.04
CA GLN A 74 -5.96 21.85 20.69
C GLN A 74 -4.86 21.63 19.63
N GLU A 75 -3.63 22.03 19.92
CA GLU A 75 -2.47 21.77 19.06
C GLU A 75 -2.21 20.26 18.92
N LEU A 76 -2.32 19.50 20.01
CA LEU A 76 -2.13 18.05 20.02
C LEU A 76 -3.20 17.32 19.18
N ASP A 77 -4.46 17.72 19.31
CA ASP A 77 -5.55 17.15 18.51
C ASP A 77 -5.44 17.51 17.04
N SER A 78 -5.05 18.75 16.73
CA SER A 78 -4.78 19.19 15.36
C SER A 78 -3.63 18.40 14.74
N HIS A 79 -2.55 18.18 15.50
CA HIS A 79 -1.42 17.37 15.08
C HIS A 79 -1.83 15.90 14.84
N ARG A 80 -2.64 15.31 15.73
CA ARG A 80 -3.16 13.94 15.53
C ARG A 80 -4.02 13.85 14.28
N ALA A 81 -4.93 14.80 14.06
CA ALA A 81 -5.78 14.82 12.88
C ALA A 81 -4.95 14.96 11.58
N ALA A 82 -3.96 15.84 11.57
CA ALA A 82 -3.05 16.01 10.44
C ALA A 82 -2.23 14.73 10.16
N SER A 83 -1.69 14.08 11.21
CA SER A 83 -0.98 12.81 11.08
C SER A 83 -1.86 11.74 10.40
N VAL A 84 -3.11 11.59 10.85
CA VAL A 84 -4.05 10.61 10.28
C VAL A 84 -4.36 10.94 8.82
N ALA A 85 -4.54 12.22 8.49
CA ALA A 85 -4.81 12.66 7.12
C ALA A 85 -3.64 12.35 6.18
N LEU A 86 -2.39 12.58 6.62
CA LEU A 86 -1.18 12.28 5.83
C LEU A 86 -1.02 10.77 5.61
N ASP A 87 -1.24 9.96 6.66
CA ASP A 87 -1.17 8.49 6.53
C ASP A 87 -2.24 7.96 5.58
N ARG A 88 -3.45 8.53 5.64
CA ARG A 88 -4.55 8.21 4.72
C ARG A 88 -4.21 8.58 3.28
N GLU A 89 -3.73 9.79 3.02
CA GLU A 89 -3.36 10.25 1.67
C GLU A 89 -2.27 9.37 1.06
N ARG A 90 -1.24 9.02 1.84
CA ARG A 90 -0.19 8.08 1.42
C ARG A 90 -0.75 6.71 1.05
N TYR A 91 -1.65 6.18 1.89
CA TYR A 91 -2.27 4.89 1.66
C TYR A 91 -3.17 4.90 0.41
N GLU A 92 -4.00 5.93 0.23
CA GLU A 92 -4.86 6.08 -0.95
C GLU A 92 -4.04 6.18 -2.24
N ALA A 93 -2.96 6.98 -2.24
CA ALA A 93 -2.05 7.10 -3.37
C ALA A 93 -1.37 5.77 -3.74
N LEU A 94 -0.96 4.99 -2.73
CA LEU A 94 -0.44 3.63 -2.92
C LEU A 94 -1.49 2.73 -3.56
N CYS A 95 -2.71 2.71 -3.01
CA CYS A 95 -3.81 1.87 -3.52
C CYS A 95 -4.13 2.20 -4.97
N ASP A 96 -4.18 3.49 -5.33
CA ASP A 96 -4.39 3.91 -6.71
C ASP A 96 -3.23 3.50 -7.63
N GLY A 97 -1.99 3.60 -7.16
CA GLY A 97 -0.82 3.06 -7.87
C GLY A 97 -0.94 1.56 -8.15
N LEU A 98 -1.35 0.77 -7.15
CA LEU A 98 -1.58 -0.67 -7.30
C LEU A 98 -2.68 -1.00 -8.30
N LYS A 99 -3.77 -0.22 -8.33
CA LYS A 99 -4.84 -0.37 -9.32
C LYS A 99 -4.31 -0.15 -10.75
N VAL A 100 -3.49 0.88 -10.94
CA VAL A 100 -2.89 1.17 -12.24
C VAL A 100 -1.90 0.09 -12.67
N LEU A 101 -1.10 -0.45 -11.75
CA LEU A 101 -0.22 -1.60 -12.03
C LEU A 101 -1.05 -2.82 -12.45
N GLY A 102 -2.18 -3.08 -11.78
CA GLY A 102 -3.11 -4.16 -12.16
C GLY A 102 -3.67 -3.96 -13.57
N GLU A 103 -4.16 -2.75 -13.89
CA GLU A 103 -4.61 -2.39 -15.25
C GLU A 103 -3.51 -2.62 -16.30
N MET A 104 -2.28 -2.19 -16.01
CA MET A 104 -1.15 -2.34 -16.92
C MET A 104 -0.79 -3.81 -17.16
N ALA A 105 -0.69 -4.62 -16.09
CA ALA A 105 -0.41 -6.04 -16.21
C ALA A 105 -1.52 -6.79 -16.95
N GLY A 106 -2.79 -6.47 -16.67
CA GLY A 106 -3.94 -7.08 -17.34
C GLY A 106 -3.98 -6.76 -18.84
N LYS A 107 -3.64 -5.52 -19.24
CA LYS A 107 -3.52 -5.16 -20.66
C LYS A 107 -2.33 -5.83 -21.35
N ALA A 108 -1.19 -5.90 -20.66
CA ALA A 108 0.01 -6.54 -21.19
C ALA A 108 -0.16 -8.05 -21.36
N PHE A 109 -1.08 -8.70 -20.64
CA PHE A 109 -1.38 -10.11 -20.80
C PHE A 109 -1.70 -10.50 -22.25
N HIS A 110 -2.47 -9.69 -22.98
CA HIS A 110 -2.83 -9.96 -24.38
C HIS A 110 -1.66 -9.80 -25.35
N GLN A 111 -0.54 -9.25 -24.88
CA GLN A 111 0.68 -9.01 -25.66
C GLN A 111 1.77 -10.05 -25.37
N THR A 112 1.51 -10.99 -24.47
CA THR A 112 2.46 -12.07 -24.13
C THR A 112 2.06 -13.37 -24.80
N SER A 113 3.07 -14.16 -25.18
CA SER A 113 2.93 -15.50 -25.76
C SER A 113 3.56 -16.54 -24.83
N GLY A 114 3.18 -17.81 -25.02
CA GLY A 114 3.72 -18.94 -24.25
C GLY A 114 2.81 -19.43 -23.13
N PRO A 115 3.31 -20.35 -22.29
CA PRO A 115 2.55 -21.00 -21.24
C PRO A 115 1.91 -20.01 -20.26
N LEU A 116 0.67 -20.29 -19.86
CA LEU A 116 -0.09 -19.37 -18.99
C LEU A 116 0.62 -19.12 -17.65
N ASP A 117 1.21 -20.15 -17.03
CA ASP A 117 1.94 -20.04 -15.77
C ASP A 117 3.13 -19.07 -15.89
N GLU A 118 3.93 -19.20 -16.95
CA GLU A 118 5.08 -18.33 -17.20
C GLU A 118 4.66 -16.89 -17.49
N ARG A 119 3.62 -16.70 -18.32
CA ARG A 119 3.07 -15.37 -18.65
C ARG A 119 2.60 -14.63 -17.40
N ILE A 120 1.83 -15.31 -16.54
CA ILE A 120 1.33 -14.72 -15.30
C ILE A 120 2.51 -14.40 -14.36
N ASN A 121 3.45 -15.33 -14.17
CA ASN A 121 4.61 -15.11 -13.31
C ASN A 121 5.47 -13.92 -13.79
N ALA A 122 5.70 -13.79 -15.10
CA ALA A 122 6.45 -12.67 -15.66
C ALA A 122 5.75 -11.31 -15.45
N LEU A 123 4.42 -11.27 -15.61
CA LEU A 123 3.63 -10.06 -15.38
C LEU A 123 3.64 -9.65 -13.91
N LEU A 124 3.50 -10.61 -12.99
CA LEU A 124 3.58 -10.36 -11.55
C LEU A 124 4.98 -9.88 -11.15
N ALA A 125 6.04 -10.55 -11.60
CA ALA A 125 7.42 -10.15 -11.31
C ALA A 125 7.75 -8.74 -11.83
N ARG A 126 7.20 -8.35 -12.98
CA ARG A 126 7.33 -6.98 -13.49
C ARG A 126 6.57 -5.98 -12.62
N ALA A 127 5.35 -6.30 -12.22
CA ALA A 127 4.56 -5.43 -11.34
C ALA A 127 5.19 -5.28 -9.95
N ASP A 128 5.73 -6.36 -9.39
CA ASP A 128 6.49 -6.38 -8.13
C ASP A 128 7.68 -5.43 -8.18
N ARG A 129 8.44 -5.50 -9.28
CA ARG A 129 9.58 -4.61 -9.52
C ARG A 129 9.14 -3.15 -9.57
N LEU A 130 8.10 -2.83 -10.34
CA LEU A 130 7.59 -1.47 -10.46
C LEU A 130 7.05 -0.93 -9.12
N ARG A 131 6.34 -1.75 -8.33
CA ARG A 131 5.91 -1.36 -6.98
C ARG A 131 7.11 -1.05 -6.09
N ARG A 132 8.14 -1.90 -6.12
CA ARG A 132 9.36 -1.73 -5.33
C ARG A 132 10.12 -0.46 -5.71
N GLU A 133 10.27 -0.19 -7.00
CA GLU A 133 11.04 0.94 -7.52
C GLU A 133 10.30 2.28 -7.38
N LEU A 134 8.98 2.29 -7.52
CA LEU A 134 8.22 3.54 -7.69
C LEU A 134 7.27 3.87 -6.53
N LEU A 135 6.91 2.89 -5.70
CA LEU A 135 5.94 3.05 -4.62
C LEU A 135 6.60 2.77 -3.26
N ASP A 136 6.11 1.77 -2.53
CA ASP A 136 6.40 1.56 -1.12
C ASP A 136 7.61 0.67 -0.83
N GLY A 137 8.38 0.28 -1.86
CA GLY A 137 9.53 -0.61 -1.68
C GLY A 137 9.15 -2.08 -1.39
N ILE A 138 7.87 -2.41 -1.27
CA ILE A 138 7.41 -3.77 -0.99
C ILE A 138 7.14 -4.48 -2.32
N GLY A 139 8.01 -5.40 -2.72
CA GLY A 139 7.89 -6.06 -4.03
C GLY A 139 6.94 -7.25 -4.08
N TYR A 140 5.72 -7.14 -3.57
CA TYR A 140 4.71 -8.20 -3.66
C TYR A 140 3.36 -7.66 -4.13
N VAL A 141 2.86 -8.11 -5.28
CA VAL A 141 1.50 -7.91 -5.75
C VAL A 141 0.82 -9.27 -5.88
N CYS A 142 -0.44 -9.32 -5.45
CA CYS A 142 -1.21 -10.56 -5.43
C CYS A 142 -2.45 -10.42 -6.29
N VAL A 143 -2.67 -11.42 -7.14
CA VAL A 143 -3.92 -11.64 -7.90
C VAL A 143 -4.86 -12.63 -7.20
N TRP A 144 -4.36 -13.34 -6.18
CA TRP A 144 -5.14 -14.33 -5.44
C TRP A 144 -5.93 -13.74 -4.27
N ASP A 145 -5.54 -12.55 -3.79
CA ASP A 145 -6.24 -11.84 -2.72
C ASP A 145 -7.34 -10.93 -3.30
N ASP A 146 -8.58 -11.11 -2.84
CA ASP A 146 -9.74 -10.27 -3.20
C ASP A 146 -9.67 -8.85 -2.67
N LYS A 147 -8.93 -8.65 -1.59
CA LYS A 147 -8.73 -7.34 -0.99
C LYS A 147 -7.59 -6.58 -1.66
N SER A 148 -6.87 -7.21 -2.58
CA SER A 148 -5.78 -6.59 -3.33
C SER A 148 -6.31 -5.54 -4.30
N TYR A 149 -5.83 -4.32 -4.15
CA TYR A 149 -6.08 -3.22 -5.10
C TYR A 149 -5.49 -3.48 -6.49
N PHE A 150 -4.62 -4.47 -6.64
CA PHE A 150 -4.06 -4.91 -7.92
C PHE A 150 -4.96 -5.91 -8.64
N ALA A 151 -5.53 -6.89 -7.92
CA ALA A 151 -6.17 -8.07 -8.51
C ALA A 151 -7.41 -7.72 -9.36
N GLY A 152 -8.30 -6.87 -8.84
CA GLY A 152 -9.53 -6.49 -9.54
C GLY A 152 -9.27 -5.87 -10.92
N PRO A 153 -8.45 -4.80 -11.01
CA PRO A 153 -8.05 -4.22 -12.29
C PRO A 153 -7.33 -5.19 -13.21
N PHE A 154 -6.47 -6.08 -12.67
CA PHE A 154 -5.80 -7.10 -13.47
C PHE A 154 -6.82 -8.02 -14.19
N PHE A 155 -7.74 -8.64 -13.45
CA PHE A 155 -8.73 -9.54 -14.04
C PHE A 155 -9.69 -8.83 -14.99
N LYS A 156 -10.09 -7.60 -14.64
CA LYS A 156 -10.94 -6.77 -15.51
C LYS A 156 -10.31 -6.57 -16.89
N HIS A 157 -8.98 -6.38 -16.96
CA HIS A 157 -8.29 -6.07 -18.21
C HIS A 157 -7.71 -7.29 -18.92
N SER A 158 -7.33 -8.34 -18.20
CA SER A 158 -6.89 -9.60 -18.82
C SER A 158 -8.04 -10.44 -19.36
N GLY A 159 -9.27 -10.24 -18.86
CA GLY A 159 -10.43 -11.06 -19.20
C GLY A 159 -10.38 -12.46 -18.57
N LEU A 160 -9.35 -12.75 -17.77
CA LEU A 160 -9.25 -13.98 -17.01
C LEU A 160 -10.20 -13.94 -15.81
N THR A 161 -10.65 -15.11 -15.39
CA THR A 161 -11.27 -15.28 -14.07
C THR A 161 -10.26 -15.91 -13.13
N ARG A 162 -10.39 -15.68 -11.81
CA ARG A 162 -9.48 -16.30 -10.85
C ARG A 162 -9.55 -17.84 -10.89
N ARG A 163 -10.76 -18.38 -11.09
CA ARG A 163 -10.99 -19.83 -11.19
C ARG A 163 -10.29 -20.41 -12.41
N SER A 164 -10.57 -19.86 -13.59
CA SER A 164 -9.92 -20.33 -14.83
C SER A 164 -8.40 -20.17 -14.75
N MET A 165 -7.91 -19.03 -14.23
CA MET A 165 -6.47 -18.81 -14.08
C MET A 165 -5.82 -19.82 -13.13
N ARG A 166 -6.45 -20.17 -12.00
CA ARG A 166 -5.91 -21.18 -11.07
C ARG A 166 -5.80 -22.55 -11.73
N ASP A 167 -6.89 -23.00 -12.35
CA ASP A 167 -6.98 -24.33 -12.93
C ASP A 167 -6.04 -24.44 -14.15
N ASP A 168 -5.97 -23.40 -14.96
CA ASP A 168 -5.15 -23.37 -16.17
C ASP A 168 -3.67 -23.16 -15.87
N MET A 169 -3.29 -22.38 -14.86
CA MET A 169 -1.88 -22.28 -14.45
C MET A 169 -1.38 -23.61 -13.90
N LYS A 170 -2.21 -24.32 -13.12
CA LYS A 170 -1.87 -25.66 -12.63
C LYS A 170 -1.70 -26.62 -13.80
N ALA A 171 -2.67 -26.67 -14.72
CA ALA A 171 -2.60 -27.52 -15.89
C ALA A 171 -1.38 -27.21 -16.77
N ALA A 172 -1.06 -25.93 -16.99
CA ALA A 172 0.12 -25.53 -17.74
C ALA A 172 1.42 -26.00 -17.07
N THR A 173 1.52 -25.86 -15.74
CA THR A 173 2.67 -26.34 -14.97
C THR A 173 2.83 -27.86 -15.10
N GLU A 174 1.74 -28.62 -14.96
CA GLU A 174 1.75 -30.09 -15.05
C GLU A 174 2.14 -30.57 -16.46
N VAL A 175 1.63 -29.91 -17.51
CA VAL A 175 2.00 -30.19 -18.91
C VAL A 175 3.49 -29.93 -19.13
N ARG A 176 4.00 -28.78 -18.67
CA ARG A 176 5.43 -28.41 -18.80
C ARG A 176 6.37 -29.36 -18.05
N GLN A 177 5.91 -29.93 -16.94
CA GLN A 177 6.66 -30.91 -16.14
C GLN A 177 6.53 -32.35 -16.67
N GLY A 178 5.80 -32.58 -17.77
CA GLY A 178 5.55 -33.92 -18.31
C GLY A 178 4.63 -34.78 -17.44
N LEU A 179 3.92 -34.17 -16.48
CA LEU A 179 3.04 -34.86 -15.53
C LEU A 179 1.61 -35.04 -16.07
N ARG A 180 1.27 -34.33 -17.14
CA ARG A 180 -0.06 -34.37 -17.75
C ARG A 180 0.02 -34.33 -19.26
N SER A 181 -0.62 -35.30 -19.91
CA SER A 181 -0.90 -35.26 -21.35
C SER A 181 -2.23 -34.55 -21.59
N VAL A 182 -2.29 -33.70 -22.61
CA VAL A 182 -3.48 -32.91 -22.96
C VAL A 182 -3.74 -32.99 -24.47
N SER A 183 -4.98 -32.73 -24.89
CA SER A 183 -5.30 -32.63 -26.32
C SER A 183 -4.60 -31.41 -26.95
N ALA A 184 -4.43 -31.41 -28.27
CA ALA A 184 -3.88 -30.24 -28.99
C ALA A 184 -4.69 -28.96 -28.73
N THR A 185 -6.02 -29.09 -28.60
CA THR A 185 -6.92 -27.97 -28.26
C THR A 185 -6.67 -27.43 -26.85
N GLU A 186 -6.43 -28.30 -25.87
CA GLU A 186 -6.11 -27.90 -24.51
C GLU A 186 -4.67 -27.36 -24.40
N TYR A 187 -3.72 -27.92 -25.15
CA TYR A 187 -2.34 -27.44 -25.25
C TYR A 187 -2.28 -25.99 -25.75
N ALA A 188 -2.99 -25.69 -26.85
CA ALA A 188 -3.12 -24.34 -27.40
C ALA A 188 -3.82 -23.38 -26.42
N ARG A 189 -4.88 -23.83 -25.75
CA ARG A 189 -5.60 -23.05 -24.73
C ARG A 189 -4.72 -22.64 -23.55
N LEU A 190 -3.82 -23.53 -23.12
CA LEU A 190 -2.86 -23.27 -22.04
C LEU A 190 -1.69 -22.36 -22.47
N GLY A 191 -1.67 -21.94 -23.74
CA GLY A 191 -0.69 -20.99 -24.28
C GLY A 191 0.57 -21.65 -24.85
N PHE A 192 0.64 -22.98 -24.86
CA PHE A 192 1.70 -23.68 -25.57
C PHE A 192 1.35 -23.66 -27.07
N ALA A 193 2.13 -22.95 -27.88
CA ALA A 193 1.98 -23.03 -29.33
C ALA A 193 2.27 -24.47 -29.76
N ALA A 194 1.54 -24.99 -30.76
CA ALA A 194 2.03 -26.13 -31.51
C ALA A 194 3.37 -25.71 -32.13
N GLU A 195 4.43 -26.47 -31.89
CA GLU A 195 5.59 -26.40 -32.78
C GLU A 195 5.03 -26.60 -34.19
N VAL A 196 5.13 -25.57 -35.03
CA VAL A 196 5.06 -25.81 -36.46
C VAL A 196 6.32 -26.62 -36.75
N ASN A 197 6.18 -27.94 -36.81
CA ASN A 197 7.20 -28.81 -37.37
C ASN A 197 7.41 -28.33 -38.80
N ASP A 198 8.42 -27.47 -38.98
CA ASP A 198 8.93 -27.15 -40.29
C ASP A 198 9.83 -28.32 -40.71
N GLU A 199 9.21 -29.48 -40.99
CA GLU A 199 9.84 -30.64 -41.64
C GLU A 199 10.10 -30.36 -43.14
N SER A 200 10.58 -29.16 -43.45
CA SER A 200 10.93 -28.74 -44.80
C SER A 200 12.13 -27.80 -44.79
N ARG A 201 13.30 -28.32 -44.39
CA ARG A 201 14.61 -27.75 -44.72
C ARG A 201 15.62 -28.84 -45.07
#